data_AF-A0A0P7ZIH8-F1
#
_entry.id   AF-A0A0P7ZIH8-F1
#
_cell.length_a   1.000
_cell.length_b   1.000
_cell.length_c   1.000
_cell.angle_alpha   90.00
_cell.angle_beta   90.00
_cell.angle_gamma   90.00
#
_symmetry.space_group_name_H-M   'P 1'
#
loop_
_entity.id
_entity.type
_entity.pdbx_description
1 polymer ?
#
loop_
_entity_poly.entity_id
_entity_poly.type
_entity_poly.pdbx_seq_one_letter_code
_entity_poly.pdbx_strand_id
1 'polypeptide(L)'
;MGFEIENVQGGEYDSNLAECNTGGFLIYDLEHITQYGDTSVMLNNISRNNNTYNFAPSGIVSAVPRGTVFITLGYDNVEIYNNVFEDNSTAAIIYTSYELIDGKGKTSDKKLAPYTEGLHIHSDVMKNSGYDLPQPNLEKCWWMAK
;
A
#
# COMPACT_ATOMS: atom_id res chain seq x y z
N MET A 1 7.37 -7.85 -0.21
CA MET A 1 7.00 -7.00 0.95
C MET A 1 7.34 -7.75 2.23
N GLY A 2 6.86 -7.33 3.40
CA GLY A 2 6.83 -8.17 4.60
C GLY A 2 5.70 -9.18 4.53
N PHE A 3 4.46 -8.68 4.48
CA PHE A 3 3.23 -9.50 4.38
C PHE A 3 2.36 -9.05 3.20
N GLU A 4 1.72 -10.03 2.55
CA GLU A 4 0.88 -9.82 1.37
C GLU A 4 -0.41 -10.64 1.50
N ILE A 5 -1.54 -9.97 1.30
CA ILE A 5 -2.87 -10.55 1.11
C ILE A 5 -3.16 -10.32 -0.36
N GLU A 6 -3.22 -11.43 -1.09
CA GLU A 6 -3.33 -11.47 -2.55
C GLU A 6 -4.57 -12.28 -2.92
N ASN A 7 -5.58 -11.63 -3.50
CA ASN A 7 -6.81 -12.31 -3.94
C ASN A 7 -7.55 -13.13 -2.87
N VAL A 8 -7.54 -12.65 -1.61
CA VAL A 8 -8.19 -13.28 -0.45
C VAL A 8 -9.48 -12.54 -0.08
N GLN A 9 -10.53 -13.29 0.21
CA GLN A 9 -11.77 -12.77 0.78
C GLN A 9 -11.79 -13.05 2.29
N GLY A 10 -11.89 -12.01 3.11
CA GLY A 10 -11.83 -12.12 4.57
C GLY A 10 -10.42 -12.34 5.12
N GLY A 11 -9.41 -11.72 4.53
CA GLY A 11 -8.02 -11.80 5.00
C GLY A 11 -7.80 -11.01 6.29
N GLU A 12 -6.90 -11.47 7.16
CA GLU A 12 -6.59 -10.80 8.42
C GLU A 12 -5.08 -10.73 8.68
N TYR A 13 -4.61 -9.56 9.06
CA TYR A 13 -3.32 -9.36 9.72
C TYR A 13 -3.56 -9.01 11.19
N ASP A 14 -3.33 -9.96 12.10
CA ASP A 14 -3.41 -9.72 13.54
C ASP A 14 -2.04 -9.89 14.21
N SER A 15 -1.63 -8.87 14.98
CA SER A 15 -0.51 -8.97 15.91
C SER A 15 0.84 -9.35 15.28
N ASN A 16 1.06 -8.95 14.03
CA ASN A 16 2.31 -9.18 13.30
C ASN A 16 3.35 -8.09 13.59
N LEU A 17 4.63 -8.45 13.41
CA LEU A 17 5.75 -7.51 13.35
C LEU A 17 6.32 -7.51 11.92
N ALA A 18 6.14 -6.41 11.19
CA ALA A 18 6.75 -6.19 9.89
C ALA A 18 7.92 -5.20 10.04
N GLU A 19 9.16 -5.71 10.01
CA GLU A 19 10.35 -4.86 10.11
C GLU A 19 11.43 -5.19 9.08
N CYS A 20 12.20 -4.16 8.69
CA CYS A 20 13.35 -4.27 7.79
C CYS A 20 13.04 -4.77 6.36
N ASN A 21 11.81 -4.59 5.88
CA ASN A 21 11.41 -4.90 4.50
C ASN A 21 11.52 -3.66 3.59
N THR A 22 11.18 -3.79 2.30
CA THR A 22 10.94 -2.62 1.43
C THR A 22 9.63 -1.91 1.77
N GLY A 23 8.60 -2.71 2.06
CA GLY A 23 7.37 -2.23 2.64
C GLY A 23 6.74 -3.29 3.54
N GLY A 24 5.92 -2.85 4.49
CA GLY A 24 5.39 -3.71 5.56
C GLY A 24 4.30 -4.66 5.09
N PHE A 25 3.15 -4.11 4.73
CA PHE A 25 1.92 -4.82 4.42
C PHE A 25 1.37 -4.39 3.06
N LEU A 26 0.85 -5.35 2.28
CA LEU A 26 0.17 -5.14 1.01
C LEU A 26 -1.16 -5.90 1.02
N ILE A 27 -2.22 -5.25 0.56
CA ILE A 27 -3.53 -5.86 0.28
C ILE A 27 -3.88 -5.49 -1.16
N TYR A 28 -3.90 -6.48 -2.05
CA TYR A 28 -4.05 -6.27 -3.49
C TYR A 28 -4.52 -7.52 -4.23
N ASP A 29 -4.87 -7.36 -5.51
CA ASP A 29 -5.25 -8.45 -6.39
C ASP A 29 -4.30 -8.61 -7.58
N LEU A 30 -4.07 -9.86 -8.00
CA LEU A 30 -3.55 -10.14 -9.32
C LEU A 30 -4.68 -10.14 -10.35
N GLU A 31 -4.34 -9.70 -11.57
CA GLU A 31 -5.22 -9.76 -12.73
C GLU A 31 -5.32 -11.18 -13.32
N HIS A 32 -6.40 -11.44 -14.05
CA HIS A 32 -6.66 -12.63 -14.86
C HIS A 32 -6.77 -13.95 -14.09
N ILE A 33 -7.24 -13.88 -12.84
CA ILE A 33 -7.50 -15.07 -12.03
C ILE A 33 -8.99 -15.26 -11.73
N THR A 34 -9.33 -16.37 -11.06
CA THR A 34 -10.72 -16.77 -10.84
C THR A 34 -11.37 -16.16 -9.60
N GLN A 35 -10.57 -15.58 -8.70
CA GLN A 35 -11.02 -15.01 -7.43
C GLN A 35 -10.35 -13.66 -7.22
N TYR A 36 -11.13 -12.68 -6.79
CA TYR A 36 -10.63 -11.37 -6.38
C TYR A 36 -10.89 -11.20 -4.89
N GLY A 37 -10.14 -10.27 -4.31
CA GLY A 37 -10.32 -9.81 -2.96
C GLY A 37 -11.70 -9.23 -2.70
N ASP A 38 -11.99 -9.08 -1.42
CA ASP A 38 -13.09 -8.28 -0.89
C ASP A 38 -12.64 -7.85 0.51
N THR A 39 -13.39 -8.17 1.56
CA THR A 39 -13.15 -7.64 2.90
C THR A 39 -11.79 -8.09 3.47
N SER A 40 -11.06 -7.20 4.13
CA SER A 40 -9.85 -7.56 4.90
C SER A 40 -9.64 -6.65 6.11
N VAL A 41 -9.01 -7.20 7.16
CA VAL A 41 -8.78 -6.48 8.43
C VAL A 41 -7.30 -6.50 8.80
N MET A 42 -6.79 -5.37 9.28
CA MET A 42 -5.44 -5.25 9.82
C MET A 42 -5.50 -4.63 11.22
N LEU A 43 -5.18 -5.43 12.24
CA LEU A 43 -5.27 -5.02 13.63
C LEU A 43 -4.05 -5.37 14.47
N ASN A 44 -3.73 -4.50 15.43
CA ASN A 44 -2.70 -4.73 16.46
C ASN A 44 -1.28 -5.00 15.92
N ASN A 45 -0.99 -4.66 14.67
CA ASN A 45 0.32 -4.92 14.08
C ASN A 45 1.31 -3.79 14.42
N ILE A 46 2.59 -4.15 14.37
CA ILE A 46 3.70 -3.19 14.42
C ILE A 46 4.42 -3.23 13.06
N SER A 47 4.53 -2.08 12.42
CA SER A 47 5.27 -1.92 11.17
C SER A 47 6.34 -0.86 11.33
N ARG A 48 7.61 -1.24 11.24
CA ARG A 48 8.71 -0.31 11.48
C ARG A 48 9.94 -0.53 10.64
N ASN A 49 10.70 0.53 10.39
CA ASN A 49 11.99 0.44 9.72
C ASN A 49 11.96 -0.31 8.38
N ASN A 50 10.83 -0.29 7.65
CA ASN A 50 10.70 -0.97 6.36
C ASN A 50 11.35 -0.13 5.25
N ASN A 51 12.68 0.00 5.34
CA ASN A 51 13.49 0.92 4.54
C ASN A 51 14.49 0.20 3.62
N THR A 52 14.35 -1.10 3.40
CA THR A 52 15.26 -1.93 2.58
C THR A 52 14.99 -1.76 1.08
N TYR A 53 16.02 -1.78 0.24
CA TYR A 53 15.87 -1.68 -1.21
C TYR A 53 14.92 -2.75 -1.78
N ASN A 54 14.08 -2.34 -2.72
CA ASN A 54 13.21 -3.26 -3.45
C ASN A 54 14.05 -4.17 -4.34
N PHE A 55 13.86 -5.49 -4.22
CA PHE A 55 14.55 -6.51 -4.99
C PHE A 55 13.61 -7.27 -5.94
N ALA A 56 12.34 -6.89 -6.01
CA ALA A 56 11.39 -7.52 -6.92
C ALA A 56 11.73 -7.15 -8.38
N PRO A 57 11.85 -8.14 -9.29
CA PRO A 57 12.28 -7.89 -10.66
C PRO A 57 11.18 -7.27 -11.54
N SER A 58 9.91 -7.43 -11.17
CA SER A 58 8.75 -6.99 -11.95
C SER A 58 7.45 -7.01 -11.13
N GLY A 59 6.34 -6.62 -11.75
CA GLY A 59 5.00 -6.63 -11.17
C GLY A 59 4.75 -5.47 -10.21
N ILE A 60 3.56 -5.46 -9.60
CA ILE A 60 3.13 -4.39 -8.69
C ILE A 60 4.08 -4.24 -7.50
N VAL A 61 4.55 -5.36 -6.96
CA VAL A 61 5.50 -5.36 -5.83
C VAL A 61 6.80 -4.64 -6.18
N SER A 62 7.26 -4.66 -7.45
CA SER A 62 8.45 -3.89 -7.88
C SER A 62 8.23 -2.38 -7.90
N ALA A 63 6.98 -1.94 -8.00
CA ALA A 63 6.61 -0.53 -8.00
C ALA A 63 6.43 0.04 -6.58
N VAL A 64 6.44 -0.80 -5.54
CA VAL A 64 6.27 -0.33 -4.16
C VAL A 64 7.46 0.54 -3.75
N PRO A 65 7.22 1.79 -3.32
CA PRO A 65 8.27 2.63 -2.80
C PRO A 65 8.87 2.05 -1.52
N ARG A 66 10.21 2.04 -1.44
CA ARG A 66 10.95 1.76 -0.20
C ARG A 66 10.46 2.69 0.91
N GLY A 67 10.20 2.17 2.11
CA GLY A 67 9.70 2.98 3.22
C GLY A 67 8.18 3.08 3.28
N THR A 68 7.45 2.14 2.66
CA THR A 68 5.99 2.10 2.71
C THR A 68 5.54 1.14 3.79
N VAL A 69 4.74 1.58 4.76
CA VAL A 69 4.20 0.66 5.78
C VAL A 69 3.06 -0.17 5.23
N PHE A 70 1.97 0.45 4.80
CA PHE A 70 0.81 -0.22 4.24
C PHE A 70 0.47 0.38 2.88
N ILE A 71 0.17 -0.47 1.91
CA ILE A 71 -0.32 -0.08 0.59
C ILE A 71 -1.48 -0.98 0.18
N THR A 72 -2.50 -0.37 -0.44
CA THR A 72 -3.64 -1.10 -1.00
C THR A 72 -4.04 -0.56 -2.36
N LEU A 73 -4.48 -1.48 -3.22
CA LEU A 73 -5.01 -1.21 -4.55
C LEU A 73 -6.21 -2.14 -4.80
N GLY A 74 -7.32 -1.60 -5.29
CA GLY A 74 -8.41 -2.37 -5.91
C GLY A 74 -9.18 -3.33 -4.99
N TYR A 75 -9.19 -3.08 -3.67
CA TYR A 75 -9.86 -3.92 -2.68
C TYR A 75 -11.11 -3.26 -2.12
N ASP A 76 -12.12 -4.05 -1.76
CA ASP A 76 -13.33 -3.53 -1.12
C ASP A 76 -13.32 -3.80 0.39
N ASN A 77 -13.84 -2.87 1.19
CA ASN A 77 -14.09 -3.06 2.63
C ASN A 77 -12.84 -3.45 3.43
N VAL A 78 -11.86 -2.56 3.49
CA VAL A 78 -10.63 -2.77 4.26
C VAL A 78 -10.69 -1.98 5.56
N GLU A 79 -10.45 -2.65 6.69
CA GLU A 79 -10.45 -2.00 8.01
C GLU A 79 -9.09 -2.13 8.69
N ILE A 80 -8.45 -0.99 8.96
CA ILE A 80 -7.11 -0.88 9.54
C ILE A 80 -7.24 -0.15 10.88
N TYR A 81 -6.86 -0.81 11.98
CA TYR A 81 -6.95 -0.17 13.29
C TYR A 81 -6.01 -0.71 14.36
N ASN A 82 -5.75 0.12 15.38
CA ASN A 82 -4.90 -0.20 16.53
C ASN A 82 -3.47 -0.66 16.15
N ASN A 83 -2.96 -0.24 15.00
CA ASN A 83 -1.60 -0.55 14.58
C ASN A 83 -0.62 0.55 14.99
N VAL A 84 0.67 0.21 15.03
CA VAL A 84 1.77 1.16 15.22
C VAL A 84 2.66 1.18 13.99
N PHE A 85 2.72 2.32 13.31
CA PHE A 85 3.47 2.55 12.08
C PHE A 85 4.59 3.57 12.34
N GLU A 86 5.84 3.13 12.40
CA GLU A 86 6.95 3.98 12.84
C GLU A 86 8.25 3.87 12.04
N ASP A 87 8.90 5.02 11.79
CA ASP A 87 10.25 5.09 11.22
C ASP A 87 10.38 4.52 9.79
N ASN A 88 9.47 4.90 8.89
CA ASN A 88 9.49 4.47 7.49
C ASN A 88 9.74 5.64 6.54
N SER A 89 10.62 5.47 5.55
CA SER A 89 11.20 6.59 4.78
C SER A 89 10.19 7.33 3.91
N THR A 90 9.13 6.67 3.43
CA THR A 90 8.21 7.23 2.42
C THR A 90 6.82 7.55 2.98
N ALA A 91 6.09 6.56 3.49
CA ALA A 91 4.71 6.77 3.92
C ALA A 91 4.22 5.69 4.88
N ALA A 92 3.34 6.07 5.80
CA ALA A 92 2.64 5.11 6.65
C ALA A 92 1.53 4.37 5.88
N ILE A 93 0.76 5.09 5.05
CA ILE A 93 -0.29 4.50 4.24
C ILE A 93 -0.22 5.08 2.84
N ILE A 94 -0.26 4.21 1.83
CA ILE A 94 -0.47 4.57 0.43
C ILE A 94 -1.78 3.91 -0.02
N TYR A 95 -2.82 4.73 -0.11
CA TYR A 95 -4.04 4.35 -0.81
C TYR A 95 -3.92 4.77 -2.27
N THR A 96 -3.98 3.80 -3.18
CA THR A 96 -3.78 4.05 -4.61
C THR A 96 -4.67 3.16 -5.47
N SER A 97 -4.52 3.27 -6.78
CA SER A 97 -5.29 2.56 -7.79
C SER A 97 -4.37 1.89 -8.80
N TYR A 98 -4.88 0.84 -9.44
CA TYR A 98 -4.20 0.21 -10.59
C TYR A 98 -3.96 1.21 -11.72
N GLU A 99 -4.80 2.25 -11.84
CA GLU A 99 -4.60 3.28 -12.86
C GLU A 99 -3.31 4.10 -12.69
N LEU A 100 -2.73 4.16 -11.48
CA LEU A 100 -1.42 4.80 -11.28
C LEU A 100 -0.30 3.99 -11.94
N ILE A 101 -0.49 2.68 -12.03
CA ILE A 101 0.49 1.72 -12.56
C ILE A 101 0.25 1.50 -14.06
N ASP A 102 -1.01 1.22 -14.44
CA ASP A 102 -1.38 0.85 -15.82
C ASP A 102 -1.70 2.07 -16.69
N GLY A 103 -2.05 3.19 -16.07
CA GLY A 103 -2.63 4.37 -16.69
C GLY A 103 -4.16 4.37 -16.66
N LYS A 104 -4.75 5.57 -16.69
CA LYS A 104 -6.20 5.79 -16.62
C LYS A 104 -6.96 4.98 -17.69
N GLY A 105 -7.92 4.16 -17.25
CA GLY A 105 -8.76 3.29 -18.09
C GLY A 105 -8.04 2.09 -18.72
N LYS A 106 -6.77 1.85 -18.37
CA LYS A 106 -5.93 0.83 -19.01
C LYS A 106 -5.75 -0.47 -18.23
N THR A 107 -6.24 -0.55 -16.99
CA THR A 107 -6.34 -1.81 -16.25
C THR A 107 -7.03 -2.85 -17.13
N SER A 108 -6.31 -3.94 -17.37
CA SER A 108 -6.56 -4.83 -18.50
C SER A 108 -7.68 -5.81 -18.18
N ASP A 109 -7.72 -6.20 -16.91
CA ASP A 109 -8.76 -7.04 -16.35
C ASP A 109 -9.99 -6.21 -15.96
N LYS A 110 -11.10 -6.40 -16.68
CA LYS A 110 -12.35 -5.67 -16.42
C LYS A 110 -13.16 -6.24 -15.26
N LYS A 111 -12.74 -7.38 -14.69
CA LYS A 111 -13.36 -7.95 -13.49
C LYS A 111 -12.77 -7.39 -12.20
N LEU A 112 -11.54 -6.89 -12.27
CA LEU A 112 -10.85 -6.27 -11.16
C LEU A 112 -11.32 -4.81 -10.99
N ALA A 113 -11.66 -4.43 -9.76
CA ALA A 113 -11.93 -3.04 -9.42
C ALA A 113 -10.61 -2.27 -9.35
N PRO A 114 -10.42 -1.18 -10.12
CA PRO A 114 -9.12 -0.50 -10.14
C PRO A 114 -8.87 0.35 -8.88
N TYR A 115 -9.90 0.63 -8.08
CA TYR A 115 -9.86 1.48 -6.89
C TYR A 115 -10.21 0.68 -5.64
N THR A 116 -9.57 0.99 -4.51
CA THR A 116 -10.01 0.47 -3.21
C THR A 116 -11.26 1.23 -2.76
N GLU A 117 -12.31 0.55 -2.35
CA GLU A 117 -13.55 1.14 -1.85
C GLU A 117 -13.79 0.72 -0.39
N GLY A 118 -14.42 1.58 0.41
CA GLY A 118 -14.71 1.25 1.82
C GLY A 118 -13.45 1.04 2.68
N LEU A 119 -12.40 1.86 2.50
CA LEU A 119 -11.21 1.85 3.36
C LEU A 119 -11.45 2.65 4.64
N HIS A 120 -11.43 1.98 5.79
CA HIS A 120 -11.56 2.55 7.12
C HIS A 120 -10.22 2.46 7.86
N ILE A 121 -9.67 3.60 8.27
CA ILE A 121 -8.40 3.70 9.01
C ILE A 121 -8.68 4.48 10.29
N HIS A 122 -8.45 3.88 11.46
CA HIS A 122 -8.74 4.54 12.73
C HIS A 122 -7.93 3.96 13.88
N SER A 123 -7.72 4.76 14.93
CA SER A 123 -7.03 4.33 16.15
C SER A 123 -5.58 3.85 15.96
N ASP A 124 -5.00 4.04 14.78
CA ASP A 124 -3.59 3.77 14.51
C ASP A 124 -2.69 4.89 15.03
N VAL A 125 -1.46 4.53 15.35
CA VAL A 125 -0.40 5.46 15.73
C VAL A 125 0.63 5.52 14.61
N MET A 126 0.71 6.66 13.93
CA MET A 126 1.70 6.90 12.86
C MET A 126 2.75 7.88 13.36
N LYS A 127 4.01 7.43 13.41
CA LYS A 127 5.14 8.22 13.93
C LYS A 127 6.28 8.23 12.92
N ASN A 128 6.87 9.40 12.70
CA ASN A 128 8.11 9.54 11.91
C ASN A 128 8.10 8.74 10.59
N SER A 129 7.00 8.79 9.84
CA SER A 129 6.93 8.21 8.48
C SER A 129 6.99 9.34 7.45
N GLY A 130 7.71 9.13 6.36
CA GLY A 130 7.84 10.10 5.26
C GLY A 130 8.94 11.14 5.42
N TYR A 131 10.00 10.83 6.16
CA TYR A 131 11.12 11.75 6.40
C TYR A 131 12.17 11.80 5.27
N ASP A 132 12.09 10.92 4.27
CA ASP A 132 13.08 10.79 3.19
C ASP A 132 12.37 10.70 1.82
N LEU A 133 11.47 11.66 1.59
CA LEU A 133 10.81 11.86 0.30
C LEU A 133 11.70 12.70 -0.65
N PRO A 134 11.71 12.39 -1.96
CA PRO A 134 12.39 13.24 -2.93
C PRO A 134 11.76 14.64 -2.94
N GLN A 135 12.61 15.67 -3.05
CA GLN A 135 12.14 17.05 -3.15
C GLN A 135 11.30 17.23 -4.43
N PRO A 136 10.21 18.02 -4.37
CA PRO A 136 9.41 18.30 -5.55
C PRO A 136 10.27 18.99 -6.61
N ASN A 137 10.07 18.62 -7.88
CA ASN A 137 10.70 19.32 -8.99
C ASN A 137 10.01 20.68 -9.19
N LEU A 138 10.62 21.74 -8.65
CA LEU A 138 10.06 23.10 -8.70
C LEU A 138 9.97 23.66 -10.13
N GLU A 139 10.86 23.25 -11.04
CA GLU A 139 10.80 23.63 -12.46
C GLU A 139 9.61 23.03 -13.21
N LYS A 140 9.00 21.94 -12.71
CA LYS A 140 7.78 21.35 -13.27
C LYS A 140 6.50 21.84 -12.58
N CYS A 141 6.62 22.51 -11.43
CA CYS A 141 5.51 22.95 -10.59
C CYS A 141 5.19 24.45 -10.68
N TRP A 142 5.87 25.19 -11.57
CA TRP A 142 5.71 26.66 -11.73
C TRP A 142 4.28 27.14 -12.01
N TRP A 143 3.39 26.26 -12.50
CA TRP A 143 1.98 26.58 -12.75
C TRP A 143 1.10 26.53 -11.48
N MET A 144 1.60 25.98 -10.35
CA MET A 144 0.86 25.95 -9.07
C MET A 144 1.05 27.21 -8.21
N ALA A 145 1.92 28.13 -8.61
CA ALA A 145 2.24 29.36 -7.87
C ALA A 145 1.53 30.62 -8.41
N LYS A 146 0.45 30.45 -9.19
CA LYS A 146 -0.47 31.51 -9.64
C LYS A 146 -1.89 31.18 -9.21
#